data_AF-A0A4Y2L9J9-F1
#
_entry.id   AF-A0A4Y2L9J9-F1
#
_cell.length_a   1.000
_cell.length_b   1.000
_cell.length_c   1.000
_cell.angle_alpha   90.00
_cell.angle_beta   90.00
_cell.angle_gamma   90.00
#
_symmetry.space_group_name_H-M   'P 1'
#
loop_
_entity.id
_entity.type
_entity.pdbx_description
1 polymer ?
#
loop_
_entity_poly.entity_id
_entity_poly.type
_entity_poly.pdbx_seq_one_letter_code
_entity_poly.pdbx_strand_id
1 'polypeptide(L)'
;MEEDSVDGSRFMLVLKDGYTKFCRVFFLKAKSEVPNCIEIVLNDAKTSGHTLNQMLCDPGTEFINHSVKKILNDRGIDLRVEMVETPGHNGAAERENRTIVEVARAMVHQKELPKKLWAEACNTAAYVLNHTGPTPVKDKTPYEL
;
A
#
# COMPACT_ATOMS: atom_id res chain seq x y z
N MET A 1 4.92 -5.47 13.05
CA MET A 1 4.96 -4.87 14.40
C MET A 1 4.82 -6.01 15.40
N GLU A 2 5.34 -5.86 16.62
CA GLU A 2 5.39 -6.96 17.62
C GLU A 2 4.05 -7.21 18.31
N GLU A 3 3.11 -6.26 18.22
CA GLU A 3 1.79 -6.31 18.83
C GLU A 3 0.68 -5.93 17.85
N ASP A 4 -0.52 -6.42 18.14
CA ASP A 4 -1.73 -6.06 17.40
C ASP A 4 -2.08 -4.58 17.65
N SER A 5 -2.63 -3.92 16.64
CA SER A 5 -3.07 -2.52 16.76
C SER A 5 -4.27 -2.36 17.70
N VAL A 6 -4.68 -1.12 17.98
CA VAL A 6 -5.89 -0.83 18.79
C VAL A 6 -7.14 -1.57 18.28
N ASP A 7 -7.31 -1.69 16.96
CA ASP A 7 -8.45 -2.39 16.35
C ASP A 7 -8.17 -3.89 16.10
N GLY A 8 -7.02 -4.41 16.52
CA GLY A 8 -6.64 -5.82 16.37
C GLY A 8 -6.02 -6.19 15.02
N SER A 9 -5.74 -5.21 14.15
CA SER A 9 -4.97 -5.46 12.91
C SER A 9 -3.54 -5.89 13.22
N ARG A 10 -3.00 -6.76 12.38
CA ARG A 10 -1.69 -7.43 12.53
C ARG A 10 -0.76 -7.20 11.34
N PHE A 11 -1.34 -6.93 10.18
CA PHE A 11 -0.62 -6.74 8.93
C PHE A 11 -0.87 -5.35 8.36
N MET A 12 0.12 -4.83 7.65
CA MET A 12 -0.01 -3.62 6.84
C MET A 12 0.11 -4.04 5.38
N LEU A 13 -0.85 -3.63 4.55
CA LEU A 13 -0.78 -3.72 3.10
C LEU A 13 -0.57 -2.32 2.55
N VAL A 14 0.35 -2.18 1.61
CA VAL A 14 0.57 -0.93 0.89
C VAL A 14 0.33 -1.18 -0.59
N LEU A 15 -0.56 -0.40 -1.19
CA LEU A 15 -0.80 -0.37 -2.63
C LEU A 15 -0.37 0.99 -3.15
N LYS A 16 0.59 1.00 -4.07
CA LYS A 16 1.19 2.21 -4.60
C LYS A 16 0.82 2.37 -6.07
N ASP A 17 0.37 3.56 -6.44
CA ASP A 17 0.20 3.93 -7.82
C ASP A 17 1.55 4.17 -8.51
N GLY A 18 1.74 3.54 -9.67
CA GLY A 18 3.00 3.60 -10.41
C GLY A 18 3.29 4.98 -10.99
N TYR A 19 2.28 5.80 -11.24
CA TYR A 19 2.39 7.11 -11.88
C TYR A 19 2.39 8.24 -10.85
N THR A 20 1.28 8.44 -10.14
CA THR A 20 1.09 9.52 -9.16
C THR A 20 1.98 9.36 -7.93
N LYS A 21 2.47 8.12 -7.69
CA LYS A 21 3.18 7.70 -6.47
C LYS A 21 2.29 7.70 -5.24
N PHE A 22 0.98 7.88 -5.39
CA PHE A 22 0.04 7.84 -4.28
C PHE A 22 0.07 6.46 -3.63
N CYS A 23 0.22 6.44 -2.30
CA CYS A 23 0.31 5.23 -1.52
C CYS A 23 -0.93 5.09 -0.65
N ARG A 24 -1.66 4.00 -0.83
CA ARG A 24 -2.76 3.63 0.06
C ARG A 24 -2.33 2.52 0.99
N VAL A 25 -2.54 2.76 2.29
CA VAL A 25 -2.24 1.78 3.33
C VAL A 25 -3.53 1.19 3.88
N PHE A 26 -3.52 -0.12 4.11
CA PHE A 26 -4.59 -0.86 4.75
C PHE A 26 -4.03 -1.64 5.94
N PHE A 27 -4.84 -1.78 6.99
CA PHE A 27 -4.47 -2.49 8.20
C PHE A 27 -5.37 -3.71 8.35
N LEU A 28 -4.77 -4.90 8.27
CA LEU A 28 -5.50 -6.16 8.13
C LEU A 28 -5.36 -7.01 9.38
N LYS A 29 -6.43 -7.67 9.79
CA LYS A 29 -6.45 -8.73 10.82
C LYS A 29 -5.93 -10.04 10.23
N ALA A 30 -6.21 -10.28 8.94
CA ALA A 30 -5.76 -11.46 8.21
C ALA A 30 -5.36 -11.15 6.77
N LYS A 31 -4.36 -11.86 6.24
CA LYS A 31 -3.94 -11.73 4.83
C LYS A 31 -5.05 -12.08 3.81
N SER A 32 -6.09 -12.82 4.23
CA SER A 32 -7.26 -13.11 3.40
C SER A 32 -8.12 -11.88 3.08
N GLU A 33 -7.88 -10.74 3.72
CA GLU A 33 -8.59 -9.48 3.47
C GLU A 33 -8.03 -8.68 2.28
N VAL A 34 -6.88 -9.09 1.73
CA VAL A 34 -6.22 -8.42 0.59
C VAL A 34 -7.14 -8.26 -0.64
N PRO A 35 -7.94 -9.26 -1.08
CA PRO A 35 -8.84 -9.09 -2.22
C PRO A 35 -9.82 -7.92 -2.06
N ASN A 36 -10.38 -7.74 -0.86
CA ASN A 36 -11.30 -6.64 -0.57
C ASN A 36 -10.60 -5.27 -0.67
N CYS A 37 -9.36 -5.19 -0.19
CA CYS A 37 -8.56 -3.96 -0.27
C CYS A 37 -8.23 -3.58 -1.71
N ILE A 38 -7.89 -4.58 -2.55
CA ILE A 38 -7.67 -4.37 -3.99
C ILE A 38 -8.95 -3.85 -4.64
N GLU A 39 -10.11 -4.45 -4.35
CA GLU A 39 -11.38 -4.00 -4.90
C GLU A 39 -11.71 -2.54 -4.51
N ILE A 40 -11.46 -2.15 -3.26
CA ILE A 40 -11.61 -0.76 -2.80
C ILE A 40 -10.72 0.19 -3.62
N VAL A 41 -9.44 -0.13 -3.83
CA VAL A 41 -8.53 0.70 -4.63
C VAL A 41 -9.00 0.82 -6.08
N LEU A 42 -9.41 -0.29 -6.69
CA LEU A 42 -9.85 -0.31 -8.09
C LEU A 42 -11.14 0.50 -8.28
N ASN A 43 -12.07 0.44 -7.33
CA ASN A 43 -13.30 1.21 -7.37
C ASN A 43 -13.05 2.72 -7.17
N ASP A 44 -12.15 3.08 -6.26
CA ASP A 44 -11.81 4.49 -6.01
C ASP A 44 -11.06 5.10 -7.19
N ALA A 45 -10.13 4.35 -7.80
CA ALA A 45 -9.46 4.78 -9.02
C ALA A 45 -10.45 5.01 -10.17
N LYS A 46 -11.37 4.06 -10.38
CA LYS A 46 -12.44 4.19 -11.39
C LYS A 46 -13.33 5.41 -11.13
N THR A 47 -13.72 5.64 -9.88
CA THR A 47 -14.56 6.79 -9.47
C THR A 47 -13.84 8.11 -9.69
N SER A 48 -12.52 8.13 -9.52
CA SER A 48 -11.66 9.29 -9.76
C SER A 48 -11.31 9.48 -11.25
N GLY A 49 -11.83 8.63 -12.14
CA GLY A 49 -11.59 8.71 -13.59
C GLY A 49 -10.27 8.09 -14.04
N HIS A 50 -9.58 7.34 -13.18
CA HIS A 50 -8.36 6.62 -13.52
C HIS A 50 -8.65 5.18 -13.94
N THR A 51 -7.90 4.70 -14.93
CA THR A 51 -7.93 3.31 -15.38
C THR A 51 -6.61 2.63 -15.06
N LEU A 52 -6.65 1.54 -14.30
CA LEU A 52 -5.48 0.70 -14.08
C LEU A 52 -5.37 -0.33 -15.20
N ASN A 53 -4.20 -0.43 -15.81
CA ASN A 53 -3.93 -1.42 -16.86
C ASN A 53 -3.28 -2.69 -16.30
N GLN A 54 -2.53 -2.55 -15.21
CA GLN A 54 -1.70 -3.62 -14.68
C GLN A 54 -1.54 -3.49 -13.16
N MET A 55 -1.58 -4.63 -12.48
CA MET A 55 -1.17 -4.77 -11.09
C MET A 55 0.14 -5.55 -11.03
N LEU A 56 1.08 -5.03 -10.25
CA LEU A 56 2.37 -5.66 -9.98
C LEU A 56 2.40 -6.14 -8.53
N CYS A 57 2.79 -7.38 -8.29
CA CYS A 57 2.94 -7.91 -6.93
C CYS A 57 4.13 -8.85 -6.80
N ASP A 58 4.55 -9.08 -5.56
CA ASP A 58 5.49 -10.15 -5.21
C ASP A 58 4.81 -11.54 -5.34
N PRO A 59 5.55 -12.66 -5.21
CA PRO A 59 4.97 -13.99 -5.31
C PRO A 59 4.22 -14.45 -4.05
N GLY A 60 3.77 -13.50 -3.21
CA GLY A 60 2.96 -13.76 -2.03
C GLY A 60 1.63 -14.42 -2.35
N THR A 61 1.25 -15.40 -1.52
CA THR A 61 0.00 -16.16 -1.69
C THR A 61 -1.24 -15.31 -1.47
N GLU A 62 -1.10 -14.20 -0.74
CA GLU A 62 -2.13 -13.18 -0.57
C GLU A 62 -2.52 -12.48 -1.88
N PHE A 63 -1.62 -12.43 -2.86
CA PHE A 63 -1.85 -11.82 -4.18
C PHE A 63 -2.11 -12.88 -5.26
N ILE A 64 -1.45 -14.04 -5.16
CA ILE A 64 -1.61 -15.14 -6.13
C ILE A 64 -2.67 -16.12 -5.65
N ASN A 65 -3.95 -15.72 -5.77
CA ASN A 65 -5.08 -16.59 -5.50
C ASN A 65 -6.24 -16.37 -6.48
N HIS A 66 -7.22 -17.27 -6.45
CA HIS A 66 -8.37 -17.24 -7.35
C HIS A 66 -9.18 -15.94 -7.21
N SER A 67 -9.36 -15.43 -5.99
CA SER A 67 -10.14 -14.22 -5.74
C SER A 67 -9.53 -12.99 -6.39
N VAL A 68 -8.22 -12.76 -6.19
CA VAL A 68 -7.50 -11.64 -6.81
C VAL A 68 -7.50 -11.77 -8.34
N LYS A 69 -7.19 -12.96 -8.87
CA LYS A 69 -7.21 -13.19 -10.33
C LYS A 69 -8.58 -12.89 -10.93
N LYS A 70 -9.67 -13.32 -10.27
CA LYS A 70 -11.04 -13.04 -10.71
C LYS A 70 -11.32 -11.53 -10.72
N ILE A 71 -11.00 -10.82 -9.63
CA ILE A 71 -11.20 -9.37 -9.50
C ILE A 71 -10.54 -8.59 -10.64
N LEU A 72 -9.31 -8.97 -10.99
CA LEU A 72 -8.51 -8.33 -12.03
C LEU A 72 -9.01 -8.69 -13.44
N ASN A 73 -9.29 -9.97 -13.70
CA ASN A 73 -9.82 -10.43 -14.99
C ASN A 73 -11.19 -9.80 -15.31
N ASP A 74 -12.09 -9.72 -14.33
CA ASP A 74 -13.42 -9.09 -14.47
C ASP A 74 -13.30 -7.59 -14.84
N ARG A 75 -12.15 -6.97 -14.58
CA ARG A 75 -11.83 -5.56 -14.87
C ARG A 75 -10.85 -5.37 -16.03
N GLY A 76 -10.40 -6.46 -16.67
CA GLY A 76 -9.42 -6.42 -17.76
C GLY A 76 -8.03 -5.92 -17.34
N ILE A 77 -7.63 -6.16 -16.08
CA ILE A 77 -6.34 -5.73 -15.52
C ILE A 77 -5.35 -6.88 -15.54
N ASP A 78 -4.16 -6.66 -16.09
CA ASP A 78 -3.11 -7.67 -16.11
C ASP A 78 -2.47 -7.84 -14.73
N LEU A 79 -2.37 -9.08 -14.23
CA LEU A 79 -1.56 -9.40 -13.06
C LEU A 79 -0.14 -9.77 -13.50
N ARG A 80 0.84 -8.97 -13.09
CA ARG A 80 2.27 -9.33 -13.18
C ARG A 80 2.82 -9.68 -11.81
N VAL A 81 3.44 -10.86 -11.75
CA VAL A 81 4.16 -11.33 -10.56
C VAL A 81 5.64 -11.11 -10.81
N GLU A 82 6.29 -10.39 -9.90
CA GLU A 82 7.73 -10.20 -9.97
C GLU A 82 8.48 -11.37 -9.37
N MET A 83 9.55 -11.77 -10.04
CA MET A 83 10.49 -12.75 -9.53
C MET A 83 11.33 -12.07 -8.43
N VAL A 84 11.46 -12.75 -7.28
CA VAL A 84 12.12 -12.29 -6.04
C VAL A 84 13.50 -11.65 -6.27
N GLU A 85 14.17 -12.00 -7.37
CA GLU A 85 15.55 -11.64 -7.68
C GLU A 85 15.71 -10.42 -8.61
N THR A 86 14.69 -9.57 -8.78
CA THR A 86 14.83 -8.32 -9.56
C THR A 86 14.77 -7.08 -8.66
N PRO A 87 15.89 -6.62 -8.07
CA PRO A 87 15.93 -5.55 -7.05
C PRO A 87 15.35 -4.19 -7.48
N GLY A 88 15.25 -3.94 -8.79
CA GLY A 88 14.86 -2.64 -9.33
C GLY A 88 13.37 -2.31 -9.17
N HIS A 89 12.48 -3.30 -9.31
CA HIS A 89 11.04 -3.04 -9.42
C HIS A 89 10.30 -3.22 -8.08
N ASN A 90 10.39 -4.38 -7.41
CA ASN A 90 9.83 -4.56 -6.06
C ASN A 90 10.54 -3.69 -5.02
N GLY A 91 11.79 -3.30 -5.28
CA GLY A 91 12.55 -2.41 -4.42
C GLY A 91 11.88 -1.06 -4.20
N ALA A 92 10.97 -0.61 -5.09
CA ALA A 92 10.20 0.62 -4.88
C ALA A 92 9.11 0.43 -3.81
N ALA A 93 8.35 -0.66 -3.87
CA ALA A 93 7.33 -0.99 -2.88
C ALA A 93 7.96 -1.32 -1.51
N GLU A 94 9.04 -2.10 -1.50
CA GLU A 94 9.78 -2.42 -0.27
C GLU A 94 10.37 -1.17 0.40
N ARG A 95 10.95 -0.24 -0.37
CA ARG A 95 11.45 1.05 0.16
C ARG A 95 10.33 1.88 0.76
N GLU A 96 9.16 1.91 0.13
CA GLU A 96 8.01 2.65 0.64
C GLU A 96 7.51 2.04 1.96
N ASN A 97 7.34 0.71 1.99
CA ASN A 97 6.94 -0.01 3.19
C ASN A 97 7.90 0.26 4.35
N ARG A 98 9.21 0.21 4.08
CA ARG A 98 10.24 0.52 5.07
C ARG A 98 10.13 1.96 5.56
N THR A 99 9.99 2.92 4.64
CA THR A 99 9.87 4.35 4.99
C THR A 99 8.66 4.60 5.88
N ILE A 100 7.49 4.06 5.52
CA ILE A 100 6.26 4.20 6.32
C ILE A 100 6.45 3.63 7.73
N VAL A 101 7.02 2.42 7.84
CA VAL A 101 7.25 1.77 9.14
C VAL A 101 8.28 2.52 9.98
N GLU A 102 9.37 3.00 9.39
CA GLU A 102 10.42 3.74 10.09
C GLU A 102 9.89 5.08 10.62
N VAL A 103 9.16 5.83 9.79
CA VAL A 103 8.52 7.09 10.21
C VAL A 103 7.49 6.85 11.30
N ALA A 104 6.65 5.81 11.17
CA ALA A 104 5.69 5.44 12.21
C ALA A 104 6.37 5.10 13.54
N ARG A 105 7.46 4.31 13.50
CA ARG A 105 8.25 3.98 14.70
C ARG A 105 8.86 5.22 15.34
N ALA A 106 9.41 6.13 14.53
CA ALA A 106 9.98 7.39 15.01
C ALA A 106 8.92 8.25 15.72
N MET A 107 7.72 8.40 15.11
CA MET A 107 6.61 9.15 15.72
C MET A 107 6.17 8.56 17.06
N VAL A 108 5.98 7.23 17.11
CA VAL A 108 5.57 6.54 18.34
C VAL A 108 6.63 6.68 19.42
N HIS A 109 7.91 6.51 19.08
CA HIS A 109 9.01 6.60 20.04
C HIS A 109 9.22 8.03 20.56
N GLN A 110 9.23 9.04 19.68
CA GLN A 110 9.49 10.43 20.04
C GLN A 110 8.45 11.00 21.01
N LYS A 111 7.21 10.50 20.95
CA LYS A 111 6.09 10.97 21.77
C LYS A 111 5.71 9.97 22.88
N GLU A 112 6.53 8.94 23.07
CA GLU A 112 6.28 7.86 24.05
C GLU A 112 4.86 7.27 23.95
N LEU A 113 4.36 7.18 22.72
CA LEU A 113 3.01 6.69 22.46
C LEU A 113 2.94 5.18 22.66
N PRO A 114 1.75 4.65 23.03
CA PRO A 114 1.53 3.21 23.05
C PRO A 114 1.85 2.57 21.70
N LYS A 115 2.64 1.48 21.69
CA LYS A 115 3.01 0.72 20.49
C LYS A 115 1.79 0.27 19.66
N LYS A 116 0.63 0.06 20.30
CA LYS A 116 -0.63 -0.34 19.67
C LYS A 116 -1.19 0.69 18.70
N LEU A 117 -0.71 1.94 18.78
CA LEU A 117 -1.04 3.00 17.83
C LEU A 117 -0.24 2.91 16.52
N TRP A 118 0.44 1.79 16.28
CA TRP A 118 1.27 1.64 15.10
C TRP A 118 0.48 1.79 13.79
N ALA A 119 -0.79 1.37 13.75
CA ALA A 119 -1.62 1.46 12.55
C ALA A 119 -1.93 2.94 12.25
N GLU A 120 -2.34 3.69 13.27
CA GLU A 120 -2.60 5.13 13.19
C GLU A 120 -1.34 5.91 12.83
N ALA A 121 -0.19 5.52 13.39
CA ALA A 121 1.10 6.10 13.06
C ALA A 121 1.51 5.81 11.60
N CYS A 122 1.36 4.59 11.12
CA CYS A 122 1.59 4.25 9.71
C CYS A 122 0.63 5.00 8.78
N ASN A 123 -0.64 5.14 9.16
CA ASN A 123 -1.64 5.88 8.39
C ASN A 123 -1.25 7.36 8.28
N THR A 124 -0.79 7.94 9.40
CA THR A 124 -0.30 9.32 9.45
C THR A 124 0.96 9.49 8.61
N ALA A 125 1.90 8.55 8.65
CA ALA A 125 3.09 8.57 7.82
C ALA A 125 2.75 8.55 6.33
N ALA A 126 1.85 7.64 5.91
CA ALA A 126 1.37 7.56 4.53
C ALA A 126 0.63 8.84 4.10
N TYR A 127 -0.20 9.41 4.98
CA TYR A 127 -0.87 10.69 4.74
C TYR A 127 0.15 11.80 4.46
N VAL A 128 1.17 11.96 5.31
CA VAL A 128 2.23 12.96 5.10
C VAL A 128 2.96 12.71 3.78
N LEU A 129 3.38 11.47 3.50
CA LEU A 129 4.07 11.12 2.27
C LEU A 129 3.25 11.43 1.01
N ASN A 130 1.94 11.23 1.04
CA ASN A 130 1.07 11.59 -0.09
C ASN A 130 0.95 13.11 -0.31
N HIS A 131 1.21 13.93 0.71
CA HIS A 131 1.12 15.40 0.63
C HIS A 131 2.48 16.09 0.53
N THR A 132 3.59 15.37 0.69
CA THR A 132 4.94 15.95 0.64
C THR A 132 5.91 15.19 -0.26
N GLY A 133 5.51 14.01 -0.73
CA GLY A 133 6.36 13.12 -1.52
C GLY A 133 6.67 13.68 -2.90
N PRO A 134 7.79 13.27 -3.52
CA PRO A 134 8.12 13.64 -4.88
C PRO A 134 7.26 12.85 -5.88
N THR A 135 6.91 13.49 -7.01
CA THR A 135 6.22 12.85 -8.13
C THR A 135 6.97 13.09 -9.44
N PRO A 136 6.58 12.42 -10.55
CA PRO A 136 7.10 12.73 -11.88
C PRO A 136 6.73 14.14 -12.38
N VAL A 137 5.75 14.80 -11.77
CA VAL A 137 5.30 16.14 -12.16
C VAL A 137 5.89 17.16 -11.21
N LYS A 138 6.60 18.13 -11.75
CA LYS A 138 7.27 19.17 -10.96
C LYS A 138 6.24 19.94 -10.11
N ASP A 139 6.60 20.21 -8.87
CA ASP A 139 5.81 21.01 -7.91
C ASP A 139 4.41 20.44 -7.64
N LYS A 140 4.22 19.13 -7.84
CA LYS A 140 2.99 18.39 -7.54
C LYS A 140 3.25 17.23 -6.61
N THR A 141 2.42 17.11 -5.58
CA THR A 141 2.43 16.02 -4.59
C THR A 141 1.61 14.83 -5.10
N PRO A 142 1.81 13.61 -4.55
CA PRO A 142 1.03 12.45 -4.96
C PRO A 142 -0.48 12.63 -4.82
N TYR A 143 -0.93 13.45 -3.85
CA TYR A 143 -2.33 13.78 -3.63
C TYR A 143 -2.93 14.73 -4.68
N GLU A 144 -2.10 15.59 -5.30
CA GLU A 144 -2.58 16.57 -6.30
C GLU A 144 -2.66 16.01 -7.72
N LEU A 145 -2.12 14.80 -7.97
CA LEU A 145 -2.13 14.11 -9.26
C LEU A 145 -3.25 13.08 -9.33
#